data_AF-A0A7S4PXM3-F1
#
_entry.id   AF-A0A7S4PXM3-F1
#
_cell.length_a   1.000
_cell.length_b   1.000
_cell.length_c   1.000
_cell.angle_alpha   90.00
_cell.angle_beta   90.00
_cell.angle_gamma   90.00
#
_symmetry.space_group_name_H-M   'P 1'
#
loop_
_entity.id
_entity.type
_entity.pdbx_description
1 polymer ?
#
loop_
_entity_poly.entity_id
_entity_poly.type
_entity_poly.pdbx_seq_one_letter_code
_entity_poly.pdbx_strand_id
1 'polypeptide(L)'
;MDMGKMAEALIESDAAFREQFDRSSPNFHGGVDVPVPTGGARVPESMGGDAMKDWRDMPEVQPALEPEYPPEYHAAMATYEQFGKVKKAMSVLNKPVETVMKVRVQYKGAEGESKIALESRLRGEENNRDGALGSMKVLFGNVDSAEVSDRTRSAVSEVIERGTFAFEDRETFGEYMTVLQRCNQAIFADQKKLLQKIKDIKKAAAKAPDAAKGAEAADGEAAGAGAAPAAGA
;
A
#
# COMPACT_ATOMS: atom_id res chain seq x y z
N MET A 1 -33.84 7.55 -20.17
CA MET A 1 -33.44 6.25 -20.72
C MET A 1 -34.50 5.25 -20.30
N ASP A 2 -35.05 4.51 -21.26
CA ASP A 2 -36.14 3.56 -21.02
C ASP A 2 -35.57 2.25 -20.44
N MET A 3 -35.90 1.94 -19.18
CA MET A 3 -35.33 0.77 -18.48
C MET A 3 -35.76 -0.56 -19.11
N GLY A 4 -36.91 -0.61 -19.81
CA GLY A 4 -37.34 -1.82 -20.52
C GLY A 4 -36.39 -2.18 -21.66
N LYS A 5 -36.00 -1.19 -22.46
CA LYS A 5 -35.08 -1.37 -23.60
C LYS A 5 -33.66 -1.76 -23.17
N MET A 6 -33.23 -1.29 -21.99
CA MET A 6 -31.94 -1.69 -21.43
C MET A 6 -31.94 -3.13 -20.94
N ALA A 7 -33.05 -3.59 -20.35
CA ALA A 7 -33.20 -4.97 -19.91
C ALA A 7 -33.25 -5.95 -21.11
N GLU A 8 -33.98 -5.60 -22.18
CA GLU A 8 -34.00 -6.38 -23.42
C GLU A 8 -32.62 -6.46 -24.07
N ALA A 9 -31.89 -5.34 -24.17
CA ALA A 9 -30.53 -5.33 -24.72
C ALA A 9 -29.54 -6.16 -23.89
N LEU A 10 -29.72 -6.24 -22.56
CA LEU A 10 -28.89 -7.09 -21.69
C LEU A 10 -29.19 -8.57 -21.92
N ILE A 11 -30.46 -8.95 -22.13
CA ILE A 11 -30.86 -10.34 -22.39
C ILE A 11 -30.36 -10.78 -23.77
N GLU A 12 -30.48 -9.93 -24.79
CA GLU A 12 -29.97 -10.23 -26.14
C GLU A 12 -28.44 -10.34 -26.16
N SER A 13 -27.74 -9.49 -25.41
CA SER A 13 -26.29 -9.58 -25.23
C SER A 13 -25.86 -10.87 -24.51
N ASP A 14 -26.57 -11.29 -23.47
CA ASP A 14 -26.29 -12.52 -22.74
C ASP A 14 -26.53 -13.78 -23.60
N ALA A 15 -27.57 -13.76 -24.44
CA ALA A 15 -27.84 -14.82 -25.41
C ALA A 15 -26.74 -14.92 -26.48
N ALA A 16 -26.36 -13.79 -27.10
CA ALA A 16 -25.29 -13.75 -28.09
C ALA A 16 -23.92 -14.14 -27.50
N PHE A 17 -23.67 -13.81 -26.22
CA PHE A 17 -22.46 -14.23 -25.52
C PHE A 17 -22.42 -15.74 -25.29
N ARG A 18 -23.54 -16.36 -24.89
CA ARG A 18 -23.60 -17.82 -24.69
C ARG A 18 -23.37 -18.59 -26.00
N GLU A 19 -23.87 -18.07 -27.12
CA GLU A 19 -23.65 -18.67 -28.44
C GLU A 19 -22.18 -18.74 -28.86
N GLN A 20 -21.30 -17.89 -28.30
CA GLN A 20 -19.85 -17.93 -28.57
C GLN A 20 -19.14 -19.14 -27.94
N PHE A 21 -19.77 -19.78 -26.96
CA PHE A 21 -19.21 -20.94 -26.25
C PHE A 21 -19.91 -22.25 -26.60
N ASP A 22 -20.98 -22.22 -27.39
CA ASP A 22 -21.63 -23.40 -27.92
C ASP A 22 -20.89 -23.90 -29.16
N ARG A 23 -20.28 -25.09 -29.06
CA ARG A 23 -19.52 -25.73 -30.14
C ARG A 23 -20.37 -26.08 -31.37
N SER A 24 -21.69 -26.13 -31.22
CA SER A 24 -22.62 -26.37 -32.33
C SER A 24 -23.15 -25.08 -32.96
N SER A 25 -22.88 -23.92 -32.35
CA SER A 25 -23.25 -22.61 -32.88
C SER A 25 -22.29 -22.19 -33.99
N PRO A 26 -22.78 -21.63 -35.11
CA PRO A 26 -21.92 -21.04 -36.15
C PRO A 26 -21.11 -19.83 -35.65
N ASN A 27 -21.48 -19.25 -34.49
CA ASN A 27 -20.78 -18.15 -33.85
C ASN A 27 -19.79 -18.62 -32.76
N PHE A 28 -19.48 -19.91 -32.65
CA PHE A 28 -18.46 -20.42 -31.73
C PHE A 28 -17.14 -19.67 -31.92
N HIS A 29 -16.60 -19.09 -30.83
CA HIS A 29 -15.43 -18.20 -30.86
C HIS A 29 -15.52 -17.04 -31.88
N GLY A 30 -16.71 -16.48 -32.10
CA GLY A 30 -16.91 -15.37 -33.04
C GLY A 30 -16.74 -15.76 -34.51
N GLY A 31 -16.95 -17.04 -34.84
CA GLY A 31 -16.80 -17.58 -36.19
C GLY A 31 -15.36 -17.93 -36.58
N VAL A 32 -14.42 -17.89 -35.62
CA VAL A 32 -13.00 -18.25 -35.85
C VAL A 32 -12.76 -19.68 -35.38
N ASP A 33 -13.04 -20.64 -36.26
CA ASP A 33 -12.76 -22.09 -36.07
C ASP A 33 -11.34 -22.47 -36.54
N VAL A 34 -10.43 -21.51 -36.67
CA VAL A 34 -9.06 -21.83 -37.09
C VAL A 34 -8.27 -22.31 -35.88
N PRO A 35 -7.83 -23.59 -35.82
CA PRO A 35 -7.04 -24.07 -34.69
C PRO A 35 -5.75 -23.27 -34.58
N VAL A 36 -5.55 -22.63 -33.44
CA VAL A 36 -4.34 -21.83 -33.18
C VAL A 36 -3.13 -22.77 -33.16
N PRO A 37 -2.14 -22.58 -34.04
CA PRO A 37 -0.97 -23.46 -34.09
C PRO A 37 -0.21 -23.38 -32.77
N THR A 38 -0.15 -24.49 -32.04
CA THR A 38 0.65 -24.62 -30.82
C THR A 38 2.12 -24.79 -31.20
N GLY A 39 2.78 -23.69 -31.56
CA GLY A 39 4.21 -23.62 -31.81
C GLY A 39 4.57 -23.08 -33.20
N GLY A 40 4.98 -21.82 -33.24
CA GLY A 40 5.49 -21.15 -34.44
C GLY A 40 5.29 -19.64 -34.36
N ALA A 41 6.33 -18.87 -34.69
CA ALA A 41 6.42 -17.42 -34.54
C ALA A 41 5.49 -16.59 -35.46
N ARG A 42 4.35 -17.13 -35.89
CA ARG A 42 3.42 -16.42 -36.76
C ARG A 42 2.30 -15.80 -35.93
N VAL A 43 2.46 -14.51 -35.67
CA VAL A 43 1.45 -13.64 -35.08
C VAL A 43 0.21 -13.60 -36.01
N PRO A 44 -1.02 -13.73 -35.50
CA PRO A 44 -2.24 -13.63 -36.30
C PRO A 44 -2.33 -12.30 -37.06
N GLU A 45 -2.92 -12.28 -38.26
CA GLU A 45 -3.05 -11.06 -39.08
C GLU A 45 -3.80 -9.94 -38.36
N SER A 46 -4.72 -10.27 -37.44
CA SER A 46 -5.43 -9.29 -36.59
C SER A 46 -4.53 -8.60 -35.55
N MET A 47 -3.33 -9.11 -35.32
CA MET A 47 -2.27 -8.51 -34.50
C MET A 47 -1.12 -7.94 -35.35
N GLY A 48 -1.19 -8.06 -36.68
CA GLY A 48 -0.25 -7.48 -37.64
C GLY A 48 -0.52 -6.00 -37.89
N GLY A 49 -0.30 -5.17 -36.87
CA GLY A 49 -0.35 -3.71 -36.94
C GLY A 49 0.94 -3.10 -36.39
N ASP A 50 0.87 -1.87 -35.84
CA ASP A 50 2.01 -1.16 -35.22
C ASP A 50 2.86 -1.98 -34.22
N ALA A 51 2.34 -3.11 -33.72
CA ALA A 51 3.05 -4.09 -32.90
C ALA A 51 4.15 -4.88 -33.65
N MET A 52 4.21 -4.81 -34.99
CA MET A 52 5.27 -5.43 -35.82
C MET A 52 6.44 -4.46 -36.10
N LYS A 53 6.42 -3.25 -35.54
CA LYS A 53 7.61 -2.39 -35.53
C LYS A 53 8.73 -3.13 -34.82
N ASP A 54 9.82 -3.36 -35.55
CA ASP A 54 11.02 -4.00 -35.00
C ASP A 54 11.41 -3.20 -33.76
N TRP A 55 11.53 -3.86 -32.60
CA TRP A 55 11.83 -3.19 -31.33
C TRP A 55 13.18 -2.44 -31.37
N ARG A 56 14.01 -2.74 -32.37
CA ARG A 56 15.26 -2.06 -32.72
C ARG A 56 15.06 -0.71 -33.42
N ASP A 57 13.93 -0.51 -34.08
CA ASP A 57 13.55 0.75 -34.74
C ASP A 57 12.70 1.64 -33.81
N MET A 58 12.38 1.16 -32.60
CA MET A 58 11.86 2.04 -31.56
C MET A 58 12.96 3.05 -31.20
N PRO A 59 12.64 4.35 -31.11
CA PRO A 59 13.60 5.33 -30.64
C PRO A 59 14.12 4.85 -29.28
N GLU A 60 15.45 4.75 -29.12
CA GLU A 60 16.07 4.49 -27.83
C GLU A 60 15.59 5.57 -26.87
N VAL A 61 14.59 5.21 -26.06
CA VAL A 61 14.15 6.03 -24.94
C VAL A 61 15.34 5.99 -24.00
N GLN A 62 16.16 7.05 -24.04
CA GLN A 62 17.22 7.21 -23.04
C GLN A 62 16.58 6.96 -21.69
N PRO A 63 17.09 5.99 -20.89
CA PRO A 63 16.50 5.70 -19.60
C PRO A 63 16.50 7.01 -18.84
N ALA A 64 15.29 7.53 -18.57
CA ALA A 64 15.14 8.75 -17.81
C ALA A 64 15.86 8.49 -16.49
N LEU A 65 17.00 9.15 -16.27
CA LEU A 65 17.66 9.12 -14.97
C LEU A 65 16.59 9.48 -13.94
N GLU A 66 16.30 8.53 -13.05
CA GLU A 66 15.33 8.79 -11.99
C GLU A 66 15.78 10.06 -11.27
N PRO A 67 14.87 11.04 -11.07
CA PRO A 67 15.23 12.24 -10.35
C PRO A 67 15.80 11.85 -8.98
N GLU A 68 17.03 12.24 -8.70
CA GLU A 68 17.61 12.03 -7.38
C GLU A 68 16.85 12.91 -6.38
N TYR A 69 16.06 12.26 -5.53
CA TYR A 69 15.22 12.95 -4.56
C TYR A 69 16.03 13.32 -3.31
N PRO A 70 15.71 14.44 -2.65
CA PRO A 70 16.44 14.86 -1.45
C PRO A 70 16.22 13.87 -0.30
N PRO A 71 17.10 13.84 0.72
CA PRO A 71 16.97 12.95 1.89
C PRO A 71 15.60 13.03 2.59
N GLU A 72 14.98 14.21 2.59
CA GLU A 72 13.64 14.44 3.15
C GLU A 72 12.55 13.60 2.47
N TYR A 73 12.69 13.31 1.18
CA TYR A 73 11.77 12.43 0.45
C TYR A 73 11.84 11.01 1.01
N HIS A 74 13.06 10.48 1.16
CA HIS A 74 13.28 9.12 1.64
C HIS A 74 12.83 8.96 3.10
N ALA A 75 13.08 9.97 3.94
CA ALA A 75 12.57 10.00 5.31
C ALA A 75 11.03 10.00 5.34
N ALA A 76 10.37 10.87 4.55
CA ALA A 76 8.91 10.93 4.49
C ALA A 76 8.29 9.63 3.95
N MET A 77 8.92 9.00 2.94
CA MET A 77 8.50 7.70 2.41
C MET A 77 8.63 6.58 3.45
N ALA A 78 9.76 6.51 4.15
CA ALA A 78 9.98 5.51 5.20
C ALA A 78 8.93 5.64 6.32
N THR A 79 8.64 6.87 6.76
CA THR A 79 7.60 7.14 7.76
C THR A 79 6.21 6.77 7.24
N TYR A 80 5.90 7.08 5.98
CA TYR A 80 4.64 6.70 5.34
C TYR A 80 4.42 5.18 5.31
N GLU A 81 5.47 4.43 4.96
CA GLU A 81 5.44 2.96 4.98
C GLU A 81 5.27 2.41 6.39
N GLN A 82 5.91 3.03 7.38
CA GLN A 82 5.80 2.64 8.78
C GLN A 82 4.38 2.84 9.31
N PHE A 83 3.72 3.96 8.97
CA PHE A 83 2.28 4.14 9.24
C PHE A 83 1.43 3.06 8.58
N GLY A 84 1.79 2.60 7.38
CA GLY A 84 1.15 1.47 6.70
C GLY A 84 1.24 0.17 7.52
N LYS A 85 2.40 -0.11 8.14
CA LYS A 85 2.59 -1.27 9.02
C LYS A 85 1.76 -1.15 10.30
N VAL A 86 1.73 0.02 10.93
CA VAL A 86 0.91 0.28 12.13
C VAL A 86 -0.58 0.07 11.83
N LYS A 87 -1.06 0.58 10.69
CA LYS A 87 -2.46 0.40 10.26
C LYS A 87 -2.82 -1.08 10.05
N LYS A 88 -1.92 -1.85 9.44
CA LYS A 88 -2.10 -3.31 9.28
C LYS A 88 -2.13 -4.02 10.65
N ALA A 89 -1.22 -3.68 11.56
CA ALA A 89 -1.22 -4.24 12.91
C ALA A 89 -2.51 -3.94 13.67
N MET A 90 -3.02 -2.72 13.56
CA MET A 90 -4.31 -2.34 14.16
C MET A 90 -5.49 -3.10 13.55
N SER A 91 -5.48 -3.39 12.24
CA SER A 91 -6.56 -4.14 11.61
C SER A 91 -6.70 -5.57 12.13
N VAL A 92 -5.60 -6.17 12.61
CA VAL A 92 -5.59 -7.52 13.18
C VAL A 92 -5.85 -7.54 14.68
N LEU A 93 -5.88 -6.39 15.38
CA LEU A 93 -6.12 -6.31 16.83
C LEU A 93 -7.52 -6.70 17.26
N ASN A 94 -8.52 -6.51 16.40
CA ASN A 94 -9.91 -6.76 16.74
C ASN A 94 -10.11 -8.22 17.19
N LYS A 95 -9.53 -9.17 16.44
CA LYS A 95 -9.79 -10.59 16.66
C LYS A 95 -9.24 -11.14 17.98
N PRO A 96 -7.98 -10.87 18.38
CA PRO A 96 -7.47 -11.27 19.69
C PRO A 96 -8.27 -10.70 20.86
N VAL A 97 -8.63 -9.41 20.80
CA VAL A 97 -9.40 -8.75 21.88
C VAL A 97 -10.81 -9.36 22.01
N GLU A 98 -11.49 -9.56 20.87
CA GLU A 98 -12.81 -10.21 20.85
C GLU A 98 -12.76 -11.65 21.40
N THR A 99 -11.70 -12.39 21.07
CA THR A 99 -11.55 -13.79 21.50
C THR A 99 -11.35 -13.87 23.01
N VAL A 100 -10.50 -13.02 23.59
CA VAL A 100 -10.34 -12.92 25.05
C VAL A 100 -11.67 -12.62 25.73
N MET A 101 -12.41 -11.62 25.25
CA MET A 101 -13.74 -11.28 25.79
C MET A 101 -14.68 -12.50 25.79
N LYS A 102 -14.78 -13.21 24.66
CA LYS A 102 -15.65 -14.39 24.55
C LYS A 102 -15.26 -15.50 25.52
N VAL A 103 -13.97 -15.77 25.67
CA VAL A 103 -13.47 -16.79 26.61
C VAL A 103 -13.71 -16.36 28.06
N ARG A 104 -13.61 -15.06 28.39
CA ARG A 104 -13.93 -14.55 29.73
C ARG A 104 -15.40 -14.72 30.10
N VAL A 105 -16.30 -14.44 29.15
CA VAL A 105 -17.75 -14.67 29.34
C VAL A 105 -18.03 -16.15 29.61
N GLN A 106 -17.37 -17.05 28.88
CA GLN A 106 -17.49 -18.50 29.11
C GLN A 106 -16.90 -18.93 30.46
N TYR A 107 -15.74 -18.38 30.84
CA TYR A 107 -15.07 -18.67 32.10
C TYR A 107 -15.92 -18.27 33.32
N LYS A 108 -16.61 -17.11 33.27
CA LYS A 108 -17.48 -16.66 34.36
C LYS A 108 -18.62 -17.62 34.69
N GLY A 109 -19.14 -18.34 33.69
CA GLY A 109 -20.24 -19.29 33.84
C GLY A 109 -19.80 -20.74 34.05
N ALA A 110 -18.49 -21.00 34.18
CA ALA A 110 -17.96 -22.35 34.25
C ALA A 110 -17.70 -22.82 35.69
N GLU A 111 -17.98 -24.10 35.95
CA GLU A 111 -17.74 -24.76 37.23
C GLU A 111 -16.93 -26.05 37.04
N GLY A 112 -16.31 -26.55 38.12
CA GLY A 112 -15.56 -27.82 38.13
C GLY A 112 -14.39 -27.86 37.16
N GLU A 113 -14.17 -29.01 36.52
CA GLU A 113 -13.06 -29.25 35.57
C GLU A 113 -13.09 -28.33 34.34
N SER A 114 -14.28 -27.89 33.93
CA SER A 114 -14.47 -26.92 32.83
C SER A 114 -13.83 -25.57 33.13
N LYS A 115 -13.87 -25.14 34.40
CA LYS A 115 -13.27 -23.88 34.84
C LYS A 115 -11.75 -23.89 34.70
N ILE A 116 -11.09 -24.98 35.09
CA ILE A 116 -9.63 -25.15 35.00
C ILE A 116 -9.17 -25.13 33.53
N ALA A 117 -9.90 -25.82 32.65
CA ALA A 117 -9.60 -25.83 31.22
C ALA A 117 -9.77 -24.43 30.60
N LEU A 118 -10.83 -23.71 30.96
CA LEU A 118 -11.08 -22.36 30.47
C LEU A 118 -10.10 -21.32 31.04
N GLU A 119 -9.59 -21.51 32.25
CA GLU A 119 -8.54 -20.67 32.84
C GLU A 119 -7.24 -20.76 32.04
N SER A 120 -6.80 -21.99 31.72
CA SER A 120 -5.62 -22.20 30.89
C SER A 120 -5.80 -21.60 29.49
N ARG A 121 -7.00 -21.75 28.91
CA ARG A 121 -7.32 -21.16 27.60
C ARG A 121 -7.33 -19.63 27.66
N LEU A 122 -7.95 -19.05 28.68
CA LEU A 122 -8.03 -17.60 28.88
C LEU A 122 -6.63 -16.99 28.93
N ARG A 123 -5.73 -17.57 29.72
CA ARG A 123 -4.34 -17.11 29.80
C ARG A 123 -3.62 -17.17 28.45
N GLY A 124 -3.87 -18.21 27.66
CA GLY A 124 -3.33 -18.32 26.30
C GLY A 124 -3.83 -17.21 25.38
N GLU A 125 -5.13 -16.91 25.40
CA GLU A 125 -5.71 -15.84 24.58
C GLU A 125 -5.28 -14.44 25.05
N GLU A 126 -5.11 -14.22 26.36
CA GLU A 126 -4.57 -12.97 26.91
C GLU A 126 -3.14 -12.73 26.43
N ASN A 127 -2.30 -13.76 26.41
CA ASN A 127 -0.95 -13.67 25.85
C ASN A 127 -0.97 -13.32 24.35
N ASN A 128 -1.90 -13.89 23.58
CA ASN A 128 -2.06 -13.57 22.15
C ASN A 128 -2.48 -12.11 21.95
N ARG A 129 -3.44 -11.62 22.75
CA ARG A 129 -3.88 -10.22 22.75
C ARG A 129 -2.73 -9.28 23.11
N ASP A 130 -2.01 -9.57 24.18
CA ASP A 130 -0.93 -8.73 24.67
C ASP A 130 0.26 -8.72 23.71
N GLY A 131 0.55 -9.86 23.06
CA GLY A 131 1.51 -9.94 21.97
C GLY A 131 1.11 -9.07 20.76
N ALA A 132 -0.17 -9.05 20.39
CA ALA A 132 -0.67 -8.21 19.30
C ALA A 132 -0.61 -6.71 19.65
N LEU A 133 -1.01 -6.32 20.87
CA LEU A 133 -0.90 -4.93 21.36
C LEU A 133 0.56 -4.48 21.49
N GLY A 134 1.43 -5.36 22.00
CA GLY A 134 2.87 -5.13 22.08
C GLY A 134 3.50 -4.92 20.70
N SER A 135 3.10 -5.72 19.72
CA SER A 135 3.57 -5.57 18.33
C SER A 135 3.16 -4.23 17.73
N MET A 136 1.91 -3.79 17.96
CA MET A 136 1.46 -2.46 17.51
C MET A 136 2.26 -1.34 18.20
N LYS A 137 2.52 -1.47 19.50
CA LYS A 137 3.31 -0.50 20.27
C LYS A 137 4.73 -0.35 19.71
N VAL A 138 5.41 -1.47 19.43
CA VAL A 138 6.76 -1.46 18.85
C VAL A 138 6.76 -0.84 17.45
N LEU A 139 5.81 -1.23 16.59
CA LEU A 139 5.70 -0.67 15.25
C LEU A 139 5.47 0.85 15.27
N PHE A 140 4.66 1.33 16.20
CA PHE A 140 4.40 2.76 16.38
C PHE A 140 5.60 3.50 16.97
N GLY A 141 6.36 2.89 17.89
CA GLY A 141 7.61 3.45 18.43
C GLY A 141 8.70 3.68 17.38
N ASN A 142 8.63 2.98 16.24
CA ASN A 142 9.53 3.15 15.11
C ASN A 142 9.08 4.22 14.11
N VAL A 143 7.91 4.83 14.30
CA VAL A 143 7.46 5.96 13.47
C VAL A 143 8.20 7.21 13.92
N ASP A 144 8.70 8.00 12.98
CA ASP A 144 9.37 9.27 13.28
C ASP A 144 8.45 10.19 14.10
N SER A 145 8.89 10.51 15.31
CA SER A 145 8.15 11.35 16.23
C SER A 145 7.83 12.75 15.68
N ALA A 146 8.65 13.29 14.75
CA ALA A 146 8.44 14.60 14.15
C ALA A 146 7.23 14.63 13.19
N GLU A 147 6.87 13.48 12.63
CA GLU A 147 5.80 13.35 11.62
C GLU A 147 4.48 12.85 12.21
N VAL A 148 4.45 12.56 13.51
CA VAL A 148 3.28 12.06 14.24
C VAL A 148 2.62 13.22 14.98
N SER A 149 1.31 13.42 14.79
CA SER A 149 0.56 14.40 15.58
C SER A 149 0.26 13.88 16.99
N ASP A 150 0.09 14.80 17.94
CA ASP A 150 -0.31 14.45 19.31
C ASP A 150 -1.65 13.72 19.36
N ARG A 151 -2.55 14.05 18.42
CA ARG A 151 -3.81 13.33 18.24
C ARG A 151 -3.57 11.84 17.96
N THR A 152 -2.63 11.53 17.06
CA THR A 152 -2.31 10.14 16.72
C THR A 152 -1.61 9.44 17.88
N ARG A 153 -0.69 10.10 18.58
CA ARG A 153 -0.06 9.52 19.79
C ARG A 153 -1.11 9.19 20.85
N SER A 154 -1.97 10.14 21.17
CA SER A 154 -3.04 9.95 22.16
C SER A 154 -3.98 8.82 21.77
N ALA A 155 -4.40 8.76 20.50
CA ALA A 155 -5.30 7.70 20.04
C ALA A 155 -4.64 6.31 20.04
N VAL A 156 -3.36 6.20 19.70
CA VAL A 156 -2.63 4.92 19.76
C VAL A 156 -2.43 4.48 21.21
N SER A 157 -2.05 5.39 22.11
CA SER A 157 -1.93 5.08 23.54
C SER A 157 -3.25 4.57 24.11
N GLU A 158 -4.37 5.22 23.77
CA GLU A 158 -5.69 4.80 24.25
C GLU A 158 -6.11 3.43 23.70
N VAL A 159 -5.77 3.10 22.44
CA VAL A 159 -5.99 1.74 21.90
C VAL A 159 -5.20 0.71 22.70
N ILE A 160 -3.96 0.99 23.06
CA ILE A 160 -3.12 0.06 23.82
C ILE A 160 -3.67 -0.10 25.25
N GLU A 161 -3.98 1.01 25.93
CA GLU A 161 -4.51 1.00 27.29
C GLU A 161 -5.85 0.28 27.36
N ARG A 162 -6.83 0.69 26.54
CA ARG A 162 -8.15 0.03 26.52
C ARG A 162 -8.08 -1.38 25.95
N GLY A 163 -7.15 -1.69 25.06
CA GLY A 163 -6.97 -3.05 24.53
C GLY A 163 -6.61 -4.06 25.62
N THR A 164 -5.91 -3.63 26.68
CA THR A 164 -5.60 -4.49 27.84
C THR A 164 -6.77 -4.65 28.81
N PHE A 165 -7.84 -3.86 28.64
CA PHE A 165 -9.00 -3.87 29.51
C PHE A 165 -9.68 -5.24 29.56
N ALA A 166 -10.29 -5.49 30.70
CA ALA A 166 -11.00 -6.69 31.00
C ALA A 166 -12.43 -6.66 30.45
N PHE A 167 -12.61 -6.81 29.14
CA PHE A 167 -13.95 -6.81 28.55
C PHE A 167 -14.73 -8.04 29.02
N GLU A 168 -15.85 -7.80 29.71
CA GLU A 168 -16.75 -8.84 30.24
C GLU A 168 -18.12 -8.84 29.57
N ASP A 169 -18.37 -7.84 28.73
CA ASP A 169 -19.64 -7.61 28.07
C ASP A 169 -19.40 -7.01 26.66
N ARG A 170 -20.45 -7.02 25.84
CA ARG A 170 -20.38 -6.57 24.44
C ARG A 170 -20.44 -5.05 24.29
N GLU A 171 -20.95 -4.33 25.29
CA GLU A 171 -21.11 -2.88 25.25
C GLU A 171 -19.75 -2.19 25.41
N THR A 172 -18.98 -2.59 26.42
CA THR A 172 -17.61 -2.10 26.66
C THR A 172 -16.67 -2.44 25.50
N PHE A 173 -16.86 -3.61 24.88
CA PHE A 173 -16.15 -3.94 23.64
C PHE A 173 -16.58 -3.07 22.45
N GLY A 174 -17.87 -2.71 22.37
CA GLY A 174 -18.38 -1.75 21.40
C GLY A 174 -17.73 -0.37 21.54
N GLU A 175 -17.53 0.10 22.77
CA GLU A 175 -16.79 1.34 23.03
C GLU A 175 -15.34 1.24 22.53
N TYR A 176 -14.67 0.12 22.78
CA TYR A 176 -13.31 -0.11 22.27
C TYR A 176 -13.24 -0.07 20.74
N MET A 177 -14.26 -0.57 20.05
CA MET A 177 -14.35 -0.48 18.58
C MET A 177 -14.41 0.99 18.10
N THR A 178 -15.07 1.88 18.84
CA THR A 178 -15.06 3.32 18.51
C THR A 178 -13.68 3.94 18.69
N VAL A 179 -12.91 3.50 19.69
CA VAL A 179 -11.52 3.94 19.92
C VAL A 179 -10.62 3.48 18.78
N LEU A 180 -10.74 2.23 18.33
CA LEU A 180 -10.03 1.73 17.14
C LEU A 180 -10.35 2.55 15.89
N GLN A 181 -11.63 2.89 15.67
CA GLN A 181 -12.03 3.70 14.52
C GLN A 181 -11.44 5.11 14.58
N ARG A 182 -11.45 5.76 15.76
CA ARG A 182 -10.84 7.09 15.97
C ARG A 182 -9.34 7.06 15.73
N CYS A 183 -8.66 6.01 16.20
CA CYS A 183 -7.22 5.81 15.96
C CYS A 183 -6.91 5.67 14.47
N ASN A 184 -7.71 4.89 13.73
CA ASN A 184 -7.56 4.74 12.28
C ASN A 184 -7.73 6.07 11.53
N GLN A 185 -8.69 6.91 11.94
CA GLN A 185 -8.88 8.24 11.36
C GLN A 185 -7.69 9.16 11.65
N ALA A 186 -7.12 9.11 12.87
CA ALA A 186 -5.96 9.91 13.24
C ALA A 186 -4.72 9.52 12.42
N ILE A 187 -4.42 8.22 12.35
CA ILE A 187 -3.32 7.68 11.52
C ILE A 187 -3.50 8.09 10.05
N PHE A 188 -4.71 7.96 9.51
CA PHE A 188 -4.98 8.31 8.12
C PHE A 188 -4.79 9.81 7.85
N ALA A 189 -5.13 10.67 8.80
CA ALA A 189 -4.93 12.11 8.67
C ALA A 189 -3.43 12.47 8.57
N ASP A 190 -2.58 11.88 9.41
CA ASP A 190 -1.14 12.11 9.35
C ASP A 190 -0.51 11.47 8.10
N GLN A 191 -0.97 10.28 7.72
CA GLN A 191 -0.56 9.63 6.48
C GLN A 191 -0.90 10.48 5.24
N LYS A 192 -2.05 11.19 5.24
CA LYS A 192 -2.43 12.11 4.16
C LYS A 192 -1.51 13.34 4.08
N LYS A 193 -1.10 13.89 5.23
CA LYS A 193 -0.13 15.00 5.28
C LYS A 193 1.23 14.57 4.73
N LEU A 194 1.72 13.40 5.14
CA LEU A 194 2.96 12.82 4.62
C LEU A 194 2.88 12.60 3.11
N LEU A 195 1.78 12.06 2.60
CA LEU A 195 1.60 11.87 1.17
C LEU A 195 1.61 13.20 0.39
N GLN A 196 1.05 14.27 0.98
CA GLN A 196 1.11 15.60 0.38
C GLN A 196 2.54 16.14 0.36
N LYS A 197 3.29 16.03 1.47
CA LYS A 197 4.72 16.38 1.56
C LYS A 197 5.55 15.66 0.50
N ILE A 198 5.33 14.35 0.34
CA ILE A 198 5.99 13.53 -0.70
C ILE A 198 5.69 14.09 -2.10
N LYS A 199 4.43 14.41 -2.40
CA LYS A 199 4.03 14.98 -3.71
C LYS A 199 4.65 16.35 -3.96
N ASP A 200 4.72 17.19 -2.94
CA ASP A 200 5.29 18.53 -3.05
C ASP A 200 6.80 18.47 -3.33
N ILE A 201 7.52 17.55 -2.68
CA ILE A 201 8.94 17.28 -2.97
C ILE A 201 9.11 16.79 -4.40
N LYS A 202 8.29 15.83 -4.86
CA LYS A 202 8.34 15.35 -6.26
C LYS A 202 8.11 16.49 -7.27
N LYS A 203 7.15 17.37 -6.98
CA LYS A 203 6.83 18.52 -7.84
C LYS A 203 7.95 19.56 -7.84
N ALA A 204 8.64 19.76 -6.72
CA ALA A 204 9.80 20.64 -6.63
C ALA A 204 10.98 20.09 -7.43
N ALA A 205 11.28 18.79 -7.28
CA ALA A 205 12.33 18.12 -8.04
C ALA A 205 12.09 18.15 -9.56
N ALA A 206 10.83 17.99 -10.00
CA ALA A 206 10.47 18.09 -11.42
C ALA A 206 10.60 19.52 -12.00
N LYS A 207 10.60 20.56 -11.15
CA LYS A 207 10.77 21.96 -11.56
C LYS A 207 12.22 22.45 -11.50
N ALA A 208 13.10 21.73 -10.82
CA ALA A 208 14.52 22.06 -10.69
C ALA A 208 15.44 21.75 -11.92
N PRO A 209 15.08 20.95 -12.96
CA PRO A 209 16.06 20.55 -13.97
C PRO A 209 16.50 21.67 -14.93
N ASP A 210 15.88 22.86 -14.91
CA ASP A 210 16.32 24.01 -15.73
C ASP A 210 17.35 24.93 -15.05
N ALA A 211 17.59 24.81 -13.74
CA ALA A 211 18.54 25.68 -13.03
C ALA A 211 20.00 25.17 -13.08
N ALA A 212 20.22 23.89 -13.35
CA ALA A 212 21.56 23.27 -13.33
C ALA A 212 22.35 23.44 -14.64
N LYS A 213 21.71 23.76 -15.77
CA LYS A 213 22.42 24.02 -17.05
C LYS A 213 23.08 25.40 -17.14
N GLY A 214 22.88 26.29 -16.16
CA GLY A 214 23.47 27.63 -16.16
C GLY A 214 24.77 27.77 -15.34
N ALA A 215 25.17 26.77 -14.56
CA ALA A 215 26.29 26.89 -13.62
C ALA A 215 27.62 26.31 -14.14
N GLU A 216 27.61 25.48 -15.18
CA GLU A 216 28.81 24.80 -15.70
C GLU A 216 29.52 25.55 -16.85
N ALA A 217 29.21 26.83 -17.06
CA ALA A 217 29.84 27.66 -18.10
C ALA A 217 30.68 28.82 -17.55
N ALA A 218 30.86 28.95 -16.23
CA ALA A 218 31.50 30.11 -15.61
C ALA A 218 32.86 29.84 -14.92
N ASP A 219 33.39 28.61 -14.95
CA ASP A 219 34.65 28.26 -14.27
C ASP A 219 35.71 27.75 -15.26
N GLY A 220 35.97 28.53 -16.30
CA GLY A 220 36.85 28.15 -17.41
C GLY A 220 37.73 29.25 -17.96
N GLU A 221 38.12 30.27 -17.17
CA GLU A 221 39.16 31.21 -17.62
C GLU A 221 39.86 31.91 -16.44
N ALA A 222 40.89 31.28 -15.84
CA ALA A 222 42.07 31.95 -15.25
C ALA A 222 43.00 30.94 -14.55
N ALA A 223 43.79 30.19 -15.31
CA ALA A 223 44.99 29.53 -14.77
C ALA A 223 46.10 29.53 -15.82
N GLY A 224 46.90 30.61 -15.83
CA GLY A 224 48.01 30.74 -16.77
C GLY A 224 48.94 31.90 -16.45
N ALA A 225 49.67 31.84 -15.34
CA ALA A 225 50.91 32.61 -15.18
C ALA A 225 51.77 32.01 -14.06
N GLY A 226 52.81 31.26 -14.42
CA GLY A 226 53.76 30.71 -13.45
C GLY A 226 54.75 29.71 -14.03
N ALA A 227 55.33 29.97 -15.20
CA ALA A 227 56.47 29.20 -15.71
C ALA A 227 57.77 29.98 -15.50
N ALA A 228 58.56 29.56 -14.53
CA ALA A 228 59.96 29.92 -14.38
C ALA A 228 60.82 29.20 -15.44
N PRO A 229 61.92 29.82 -15.88
CA PRO A 229 63.20 29.11 -16.02
C PRO A 229 64.33 29.92 -15.34
N ALA A 230 65.14 29.36 -14.44
CA ALA A 230 66.24 28.41 -14.65
C ALA A 230 67.61 29.10 -14.91
N ALA A 231 68.57 28.77 -14.04
CA ALA A 231 70.05 28.81 -14.18
C ALA A 231 70.70 30.20 -14.41
N GLY A 232 71.87 30.54 -13.88
CA GLY A 232 72.94 29.81 -13.23
C GLY A 232 74.23 30.64 -13.39
N ALA A 233 75.16 30.48 -12.44
CA ALA A 233 76.52 31.05 -12.35
C ALA A 233 76.64 32.55 -12.04
#